data_AF-A0A838JQ35-F1
#
_entry.id   AF-A0A838JQ35-F1
#
_cell.length_a   1.000
_cell.length_b   1.000
_cell.length_c   1.000
_cell.angle_alpha   90.00
_cell.angle_beta   90.00
_cell.angle_gamma   90.00
#
_symmetry.space_group_name_H-M   'P 1'
#
loop_
_entity.id
_entity.type
_entity.pdbx_description
1 polymer ?
#
loop_
_entity_poly.entity_id
_entity_poly.type
_entity_poly.pdbx_seq_one_letter_code
_entity_poly.pdbx_strand_id
1 'polypeptide(L)'
;LSPSFVVALGALMVAGIANGTENVTTDTILQKRVPDAFLGRVFSVRFLSFSIGEVFAYGAGGAILDASGARFTYLLAGVATAMAGLAILLFLAVTHGSQPPDAPQKGGEALREH
;
A
#
# COMPACT_ATOMS: atom_id res chain seq x y z
N LEU A 1 2.56 -22.40 24.77
CA LEU A 1 2.62 -21.23 23.86
C LEU A 1 1.95 -20.07 24.57
N SER A 2 2.60 -18.91 24.70
CA SER A 2 1.94 -17.75 25.29
C SER A 2 0.79 -17.29 24.38
N PRO A 3 -0.37 -16.86 24.92
CA PRO A 3 -1.47 -16.32 24.11
C PRO A 3 -1.03 -15.18 23.18
N SER A 4 -0.07 -14.37 23.64
CA SER A 4 0.53 -13.29 22.86
C SER A 4 1.23 -13.77 21.59
N PHE A 5 1.82 -14.97 21.60
CA PHE A 5 2.53 -15.51 20.44
C PHE A 5 1.57 -15.91 19.32
N VAL A 6 0.44 -16.52 19.67
CA VAL A 6 -0.60 -16.89 18.69
C VAL A 6 -1.22 -15.64 18.06
N VAL A 7 -1.49 -14.61 18.86
CA VAL A 7 -1.99 -13.32 18.37
C VAL A 7 -0.98 -12.66 17.43
N ALA A 8 0.31 -12.63 17.81
CA ALA A 8 1.36 -12.07 16.96
C ALA A 8 1.49 -12.84 15.64
N LEU A 9 1.41 -14.17 15.66
CA LEU A 9 1.47 -15.00 14.46
C LEU A 9 0.27 -14.75 13.53
N GLY A 10 -0.94 -14.63 14.10
CA GLY A 10 -2.13 -14.27 13.34
C GLY A 10 -1.99 -12.88 12.69
N ALA A 11 -1.51 -11.90 13.45
CA ALA A 11 -1.26 -10.55 12.93
C ALA A 11 -0.21 -10.56 11.81
N LEU A 12 0.87 -11.34 11.96
CA LEU A 12 1.91 -11.47 10.95
C LEU A 12 1.39 -12.15 9.68
N MET A 13 0.53 -13.16 9.80
CA MET A 13 -0.13 -13.79 8.65
C MET A 13 -0.98 -12.77 7.90
N VAL A 14 -1.82 -12.00 8.61
CA VAL A 14 -2.66 -10.96 8.00
C VAL A 14 -1.80 -9.91 7.31
N ALA A 15 -0.73 -9.44 7.97
CA ALA A 15 0.20 -8.48 7.38
C ALA A 15 0.88 -9.04 6.12
N GLY A 16 1.29 -10.31 6.14
CA GLY A 16 1.91 -10.99 4.99
C GLY A 16 0.96 -11.09 3.80
N ILE A 17 -0.30 -11.49 4.03
CA ILE A 17 -1.32 -11.56 2.98
C ILE A 17 -1.57 -10.17 2.41
N ALA A 18 -1.78 -9.17 3.27
CA ALA A 18 -2.03 -7.79 2.84
C ALA A 18 -0.88 -7.24 1.99
N ASN A 19 0.36 -7.39 2.45
CA ASN A 19 1.56 -6.93 1.72
C ASN A 19 1.75 -7.67 0.40
N GLY A 20 1.48 -8.99 0.36
CA GLY A 20 1.56 -9.76 -0.87
C GLY A 20 0.54 -9.32 -1.90
N THR A 21 -0.72 -9.14 -1.47
CA THR A 21 -1.80 -8.64 -2.34
C THR A 21 -1.53 -7.23 -2.84
N GLU A 22 -1.05 -6.32 -1.96
CA GLU A 22 -0.68 -4.95 -2.34
C GLU A 22 0.39 -4.96 -3.43
N ASN A 23 1.50 -5.67 -3.22
CA ASN A 23 2.60 -5.66 -4.18
C ASN A 23 2.18 -6.18 -5.55
N VAL A 24 1.49 -7.33 -5.61
CA VAL A 24 1.02 -7.90 -6.88
C VAL A 24 0.03 -6.98 -7.58
N THR A 25 -0.90 -6.38 -6.83
CA THR A 25 -1.92 -5.48 -7.39
C THR A 25 -1.26 -4.21 -7.92
N THR A 26 -0.39 -3.58 -7.13
CA THR A 26 0.34 -2.37 -7.51
C THR A 26 1.18 -2.61 -8.76
N ASP A 27 1.98 -3.67 -8.78
CA ASP A 27 2.83 -4.00 -9.93
C ASP A 27 2.00 -4.25 -11.18
N THR A 28 0.89 -4.99 -11.07
CA THR A 28 -0.03 -5.25 -12.18
C THR A 28 -0.66 -3.96 -12.72
N ILE A 29 -1.07 -3.05 -11.83
CA ILE A 29 -1.63 -1.75 -12.22
C ILE A 29 -0.58 -0.92 -12.95
N LEU A 30 0.65 -0.85 -12.43
CA LEU A 30 1.74 -0.11 -13.06
C LEU A 30 2.05 -0.67 -14.46
N GLN A 31 2.16 -1.99 -14.59
CA GLN A 31 2.41 -2.65 -15.87
C GLN A 31 1.29 -2.39 -16.90
N LYS A 32 0.03 -2.25 -16.47
CA LYS A 32 -1.10 -1.97 -17.38
C LYS A 32 -1.28 -0.49 -17.71
N ARG A 33 -0.87 0.42 -16.83
CA ARG A 33 -1.15 1.86 -16.93
C ARG A 33 0.03 2.66 -17.49
N VAL A 34 1.26 2.20 -17.28
CA VAL A 34 2.48 2.93 -17.64
C VAL A 34 3.04 2.40 -18.96
N PRO A 35 3.33 3.26 -19.95
CA PRO A 35 3.99 2.82 -21.18
C PRO A 35 5.37 2.21 -20.91
N ASP A 36 5.74 1.17 -21.66
CA ASP A 36 6.98 0.40 -21.47
C ASP A 36 8.25 1.27 -21.35
N ALA A 37 8.32 2.35 -22.13
CA ALA A 37 9.45 3.28 -22.12
C ALA A 37 9.66 3.99 -20.76
N PHE A 38 8.61 4.15 -19.96
CA PHE A 38 8.65 4.82 -18.65
C PHE A 38 8.54 3.86 -17.46
N LEU A 39 8.19 2.60 -17.71
CA LEU A 39 7.96 1.60 -16.67
C LEU A 39 9.16 1.49 -15.72
N GLY A 40 10.37 1.37 -16.26
CA GLY A 40 11.60 1.31 -15.46
C GLY A 40 11.78 2.55 -14.56
N ARG A 41 11.47 3.76 -15.05
CA ARG A 41 11.57 4.99 -14.25
C ARG A 41 10.53 5.04 -13.13
N VAL A 42 9.29 4.63 -13.39
CA VAL A 42 8.23 4.61 -12.38
C VAL A 42 8.56 3.61 -11.27
N PHE A 43 9.03 2.41 -11.62
CA PHE A 43 9.50 1.44 -10.63
C PHE A 43 10.69 1.97 -9.82
N SER A 44 11.66 2.65 -10.45
CA SER A 44 12.77 3.26 -9.70
C SER A 44 12.32 4.29 -8.67
N VAL A 45 11.35 5.15 -9.02
CA VAL A 45 10.80 6.13 -8.06
C VAL A 45 10.04 5.42 -6.93
N ARG A 46 9.29 4.36 -7.24
CA ARG A 46 8.60 3.53 -6.24
C ARG A 46 9.61 2.92 -5.26
N PHE A 47 10.64 2.23 -5.77
CA PHE A 47 11.66 1.61 -4.93
C PHE A 47 12.44 2.63 -4.10
N LEU A 48 12.80 3.78 -4.68
CA LEU A 48 13.45 4.86 -3.94
C LEU A 48 12.58 5.35 -2.77
N SER A 49 11.27 5.49 -2.99
CA SER A 49 10.32 5.89 -1.95
C SER A 49 10.27 4.87 -0.81
N PHE A 50 10.27 3.57 -1.14
CA PHE A 50 10.37 2.51 -0.14
C PHE A 50 11.68 2.57 0.64
N SER A 51 12.82 2.67 -0.06
CA SER A 51 14.13 2.72 0.60
C SER A 51 14.25 3.91 1.55
N ILE A 52 13.74 5.08 1.17
CA ILE A 52 13.69 6.25 2.06
C ILE A 52 12.83 5.94 3.29
N GLY A 53 11.64 5.36 3.08
CA GLY A 53 10.75 4.94 4.16
C GLY A 53 11.42 3.97 5.13
N GLU A 54 12.15 2.97 4.63
CA GLU A 54 12.88 2.00 5.44
C GLU A 54 14.00 2.65 6.25
N VAL A 55 14.77 3.57 5.66
CA VAL A 55 15.82 4.32 6.38
C VAL A 55 15.21 5.07 7.56
N PHE A 56 14.07 5.75 7.36
CA PHE A 56 13.37 6.42 8.45
C PHE A 56 12.79 5.43 9.46
N ALA A 57 12.21 4.32 9.00
CA ALA A 57 11.60 3.32 9.87
C ALA A 57 12.64 2.65 10.78
N TYR A 58 13.80 2.25 10.24
CA TYR A 58 14.86 1.65 11.03
C TYR A 58 15.56 2.66 11.93
N GLY A 59 15.85 3.86 11.42
CA GLY A 59 16.49 4.92 12.19
C GLY A 59 15.63 5.40 13.36
N ALA A 60 14.43 5.88 13.08
CA ALA A 60 13.52 6.38 14.11
C ALA A 60 12.93 5.24 14.95
N GLY A 61 12.56 4.13 14.33
CA GLY A 61 12.01 2.97 15.04
C GLY A 61 13.01 2.34 16.00
N GLY A 62 14.28 2.22 15.60
CA GLY A 62 15.36 1.76 16.49
C GLY A 62 15.61 2.71 17.66
N ALA A 63 15.69 4.02 17.40
CA ALA A 63 15.85 5.01 18.46
C ALA A 63 14.68 5.01 19.46
N ILE A 64 13.44 4.90 18.98
CA ILE A 64 12.24 4.79 19.82
C ILE A 64 12.27 3.47 20.60
N LEU A 65 12.67 2.37 19.97
CA LEU A 65 12.79 1.06 20.59
C LEU A 65 13.76 1.08 21.77
N ASP A 66 14.94 1.68 21.59
CA ASP A 66 15.96 1.78 22.64
C ASP A 66 15.49 2.67 23.81
N ALA A 67 14.74 3.73 23.52
CA ALA A 67 14.28 4.69 24.53
C ALA A 67 13.02 4.23 25.32
N SER A 68 12.11 3.50 24.68
CA SER A 68 10.76 3.22 25.20
C SER A 68 10.41 1.73 25.30
N GLY A 69 11.27 0.87 24.76
CA GLY A 69 11.09 -0.58 24.73
C GLY A 69 10.15 -1.09 23.64
N ALA A 70 10.17 -2.41 23.46
CA ALA A 70 9.47 -3.07 22.36
C ALA A 70 7.95 -2.87 22.37
N ARG A 71 7.32 -2.98 23.55
CA ARG A 71 5.85 -2.94 23.65
C ARG A 71 5.28 -1.59 23.19
N PHE A 72 5.87 -0.48 23.64
CA PHE A 72 5.42 0.86 23.23
C PHE A 72 5.68 1.08 21.74
N THR A 73 6.86 0.71 21.26
CA THR A 73 7.25 0.88 19.86
C THR A 73 6.30 0.15 18.90
N TYR A 74 5.94 -1.10 19.19
CA TYR A 74 4.99 -1.85 18.37
C TYR A 74 3.58 -1.26 18.40
N LEU A 75 3.11 -0.77 19.56
CA LEU A 75 1.80 -0.11 19.65
C LEU A 75 1.79 1.19 18.84
N LEU A 76 2.85 2.00 18.97
CA LEU A 76 3.00 3.24 18.22
C LEU A 76 3.03 2.98 16.71
N ALA A 77 3.81 1.99 16.26
CA ALA A 77 3.90 1.62 14.85
C ALA A 77 2.55 1.14 14.30
N GLY A 78 1.82 0.33 15.08
CA GLY A 78 0.48 -0.15 14.71
C GLY A 78 -0.53 1.00 14.57
N VAL A 79 -0.58 1.91 15.54
CA VAL A 79 -1.46 3.08 15.52
C VAL A 79 -1.11 4.02 14.36
N ALA A 80 0.18 4.31 14.17
CA ALA A 80 0.65 5.15 13.07
C ALA A 80 0.26 4.57 11.70
N THR A 81 0.44 3.26 11.52
CA THR A 81 0.03 2.56 10.28
C THR A 81 -1.48 2.63 10.07
N ALA A 82 -2.27 2.40 11.11
CA ALA A 82 -3.73 2.47 11.03
C ALA A 82 -4.21 3.89 10.68
N MET A 83 -3.61 4.92 11.28
CA MET A 83 -3.89 6.33 10.98
C MET A 83 -3.55 6.68 9.53
N ALA A 84 -2.41 6.22 9.01
CA ALA A 84 -2.02 6.44 7.62
C ALA A 84 -3.01 5.76 6.66
N GLY A 85 -3.39 4.50 6.92
CA GLY A 85 -4.40 3.79 6.14
C GLY A 85 -5.75 4.50 6.15
N LEU A 86 -6.20 4.97 7.32
CA LEU A 86 -7.44 5.74 7.44
C LEU A 86 -7.38 7.06 6.67
N ALA A 87 -6.26 7.78 6.74
CA ALA A 87 -6.07 9.03 6.00
C ALA A 87 -6.15 8.80 4.48
N ILE A 88 -5.56 7.71 3.98
CA ILE A 88 -5.64 7.32 2.56
C ILE A 88 -7.09 6.99 2.17
N LEU A 89 -7.80 6.22 3.00
CA LEU A 89 -9.22 5.89 2.75
C LEU A 89 -10.11 7.13 2.73
N LEU A 90 -9.88 8.08 3.65
CA LEU A 90 -10.60 9.36 3.67
C LEU A 90 -10.29 10.20 2.43
N PHE A 91 -9.02 10.27 2.03
CA PHE A 91 -8.62 10.98 0.82
C PHE A 91 -9.28 10.38 -0.44
N LEU A 92 -9.32 9.05 -0.54
CA LEU A 92 -10.02 8.36 -1.63
C LEU A 92 -11.53 8.61 -1.59
N ALA A 93 -12.16 8.56 -0.41
CA ALA A 93 -13.59 8.83 -0.28
C ALA A 93 -13.96 10.25 -0.73
N VAL A 94 -13.14 11.25 -0.40
CA VAL A 94 -13.35 12.64 -0.82
C VAL A 94 -13.15 12.82 -2.33
N THR A 95 -12.17 12.15 -2.93
CA THR A 95 -11.84 12.30 -4.36
C THR A 95 -12.77 11.50 -5.29
N HIS A 96 -13.24 10.32 -4.88
CA HIS A 96 -14.18 9.51 -5.66
C HIS A 96 -15.59 10.12 -5.77
N GLY A 97 -16.00 10.99 -4.84
CA GLY A 97 -17.28 11.71 -4.94
C GLY A 97 -17.40 12.69 -6.11
N SER A 98 -16.32 12.90 -6.88
CA SER A 98 -16.25 13.88 -7.98
C SER A 98 -16.27 13.24 -9.38
N GLN A 99 -16.39 11.91 -9.50
CA GLN A 99 -16.38 11.24 -10.80
C GLN A 99 -17.81 11.22 -11.39
N PRO A 100 -18.10 11.94 -12.50
CA PRO A 100 -19.40 11.85 -13.17
C PRO A 100 -19.62 10.40 -13.65
N PRO A 101 -20.87 9.91 -13.70
CA PRO A 101 -21.18 8.56 -14.14
C PRO A 101 -20.51 8.28 -15.49
N ASP A 102 -19.76 7.19 -15.56
CA ASP A 102 -19.11 6.72 -16.79
C ASP A 102 -20.14 6.72 -17.93
N ALA A 103 -19.93 7.58 -18.93
CA ALA A 103 -20.74 7.59 -20.12
C ALA A 103 -20.66 6.19 -20.76
N PRO A 104 -21.80 5.59 -21.17
CA PRO A 104 -21.81 4.25 -21.72
C PRO A 104 -20.84 4.18 -22.90
N GLN A 105 -19.92 3.21 -22.84
CA GLN A 105 -18.95 2.88 -23.88
C GLN A 105 -19.70 2.37 -25.12
N LYS A 106 -20.29 3.28 -25.89
CA LYS A 106 -20.84 2.99 -27.22
C LYS A 106 -19.68 2.94 -28.20
N GLY A 107 -19.51 1.80 -28.87
CA GLY A 107 -18.79 1.73 -30.14
C GLY A 107 -17.60 0.77 -30.21
N GLY A 108 -17.77 -0.48 -29.75
CA GLY A 108 -16.85 -1.58 -30.10
C GLY A 108 -17.44 -2.60 -31.09
N GLU A 109 -18.76 -2.57 -31.32
CA GLU A 109 -19.47 -3.65 -32.03
C GLU A 109 -19.80 -3.34 -33.50
N ALA A 110 -19.53 -2.13 -34.00
CA ALA A 110 -19.93 -1.73 -35.35
C ALA A 110 -18.88 -1.94 -36.47
N LEU A 111 -17.73 -2.56 -36.18
CA LEU A 111 -16.65 -2.78 -37.17
C LEU A 111 -16.36 -4.27 -37.43
N ARG A 112 -17.23 -5.17 -36.99
CA ARG A 112 -17.13 -6.62 -37.26
C ARG A 112 -18.10 -7.15 -38.30
N GLU A 113 -18.98 -6.30 -38.82
CA GLU A 113 -19.81 -6.62 -39.97
C GLU A 113 -19.59 -5.55 -41.03
N HIS A 114 -18.64 -5.79 -41.94
CA HIS A 114 -18.67 -5.44 -43.36
C HIS A 114 -17.37 -5.87 -44.05
#